data_AF-A0A431UBA4-F1
#
_entry.id   AF-A0A431UBA4-F1
#
_cell.length_a   1.000
_cell.length_b   1.000
_cell.length_c   1.000
_cell.angle_alpha   90.00
_cell.angle_beta   90.00
_cell.angle_gamma   90.00
#
_symmetry.space_group_name_H-M   'P 1'
#
loop_
_entity.id
_entity.type
_entity.pdbx_description
1 polymer ?
#
loop_
_entity_poly.entity_id
_entity_poly.type
_entity_poly.pdbx_seq_one_letter_code
_entity_poly.pdbx_strand_id
1 'polypeptide(L)'
;MKKTATWKQRRVAKFRERKRLARMEMCPRKTSSRLKRRARLKAVAPVKLHVTSAGKTIRRHELTPPEVLDLEGNYAETIKFLKNLRFATSRRGNFHIEMKGVKDISPAAALLLVAECDRWRELTKSQWLRAESVSDWEPSVRRRLKEMGFFKVLNTRSPPDDPFVAGEDRYVPFLTGTRNPGAPAFKLQEEIEALGPSVADPGALYEGLVEAMTNVAQHAYSSGKGEFGPKRWWISASVNEERHSMTVLVVDHGVGIAKTLPRSKVWERIRQVVPLEMLNDDAEIVLAAFTKGGEYKSQTGEEHRGKGLRENIKGYVESHNSRGRLRVITNRAGYTYSRNNNDEEEASFAVPVPFDGTFIEWVIEDYGQERNEDN
;
A
#
# COMPACT_ATOMS: atom_id res chain seq x y z
N MET A 1 -3.90 -60.36 -17.58
CA MET A 1 -2.49 -60.52 -17.15
C MET A 1 -2.36 -60.33 -15.64
N LYS A 2 -2.08 -61.39 -14.88
CA LYS A 2 -1.85 -61.30 -13.42
C LYS A 2 -0.51 -60.60 -13.16
N LYS A 3 -0.54 -59.43 -12.51
CA LYS A 3 0.66 -58.67 -12.13
C LYS A 3 1.45 -59.49 -11.09
N THR A 4 2.60 -60.03 -11.51
CA THR A 4 3.50 -60.83 -10.66
C THR A 4 4.10 -59.98 -9.53
N ALA A 5 4.48 -60.61 -8.42
CA ALA A 5 5.09 -59.94 -7.26
C ALA A 5 6.35 -59.12 -7.66
N THR A 6 7.10 -59.61 -8.65
CA THR A 6 8.27 -58.95 -9.24
C THR A 6 7.95 -57.63 -9.93
N TRP A 7 6.79 -57.50 -10.58
CA TRP A 7 6.33 -56.23 -11.16
C TRP A 7 6.05 -55.17 -10.09
N LYS A 8 5.42 -55.55 -8.97
CA LYS A 8 5.15 -54.64 -7.84
C LYS A 8 6.45 -54.17 -7.21
N GLN A 9 7.42 -55.07 -6.99
CA GLN A 9 8.74 -54.74 -6.44
C GLN A 9 9.53 -53.78 -7.35
N ARG A 10 9.58 -54.01 -8.66
CA ARG A 10 10.24 -53.11 -9.62
C ARG A 10 9.61 -51.71 -9.65
N ARG A 11 8.28 -51.62 -9.52
CA ARG A 11 7.57 -50.33 -9.48
C ARG A 11 7.87 -49.55 -8.20
N VAL A 12 7.93 -50.23 -7.06
CA VAL A 12 8.31 -49.63 -5.77
C VAL A 12 9.77 -49.16 -5.80
N ALA A 13 10.68 -49.95 -6.38
CA ALA A 13 12.08 -49.57 -6.55
C ALA A 13 12.23 -48.32 -7.43
N LYS A 14 11.58 -48.28 -8.61
CA LYS A 14 11.57 -47.08 -9.48
C LYS A 14 10.99 -45.84 -8.78
N PHE A 15 9.94 -46.00 -7.97
CA PHE A 15 9.37 -44.89 -7.21
C PHE A 15 10.30 -44.37 -6.11
N ARG A 16 10.99 -45.27 -5.39
CA ARG A 16 12.02 -44.90 -4.39
C ARG A 16 13.20 -44.19 -5.05
N GLU A 17 13.66 -44.68 -6.19
CA GLU A 17 14.76 -44.08 -6.96
C GLU A 17 14.39 -42.67 -7.47
N ARG A 18 13.19 -42.50 -8.03
CA ARG A 18 12.67 -41.17 -8.41
C ARG A 18 12.59 -40.21 -7.22
N LYS A 19 12.13 -40.68 -6.06
CA LYS A 19 12.12 -39.86 -4.83
C LYS A 19 13.52 -39.51 -4.35
N ARG A 20 14.49 -40.43 -4.47
CA ARG A 20 15.90 -40.19 -4.12
C ARG A 20 16.51 -39.14 -5.05
N LEU A 21 16.38 -39.30 -6.36
CA LEU A 21 16.86 -38.34 -7.37
C LEU A 21 16.22 -36.96 -7.17
N ALA A 22 14.90 -36.88 -6.98
CA ALA A 22 14.21 -35.62 -6.69
C ALA A 22 14.69 -34.96 -5.38
N ARG A 23 15.02 -35.74 -4.34
CA ARG A 23 15.64 -35.22 -3.10
C ARG A 23 17.06 -34.71 -3.35
N MET A 24 17.85 -35.44 -4.14
CA MET A 24 19.22 -35.08 -4.52
C MET A 24 19.27 -33.82 -5.38
N GLU A 25 18.28 -33.56 -6.25
CA GLU A 25 18.18 -32.30 -7.00
C GLU A 25 17.58 -31.15 -6.17
N MET A 26 16.59 -31.45 -5.31
CA MET A 26 15.98 -30.44 -4.45
C MET A 26 16.95 -29.90 -3.39
N CYS A 27 17.84 -30.72 -2.85
CA CYS A 27 18.74 -30.28 -1.76
C CYS A 27 19.70 -29.16 -2.23
N PRO A 28 20.46 -29.30 -3.33
CA PRO A 28 21.28 -28.22 -3.90
C PRO A 28 20.46 -27.00 -4.30
N ARG A 29 19.28 -27.18 -4.91
CA ARG A 29 18.39 -26.06 -5.28
C ARG A 29 17.91 -25.27 -4.06
N LYS A 30 17.52 -25.96 -2.97
CA LYS A 30 17.13 -25.34 -1.69
C LYS A 30 18.32 -24.67 -1.00
N THR A 31 19.52 -25.25 -1.08
CA THR A 31 20.73 -24.66 -0.52
C THR A 31 21.15 -23.41 -1.30
N SER A 32 21.16 -23.46 -2.63
CA SER A 32 21.42 -22.31 -3.51
C SER A 32 20.41 -21.18 -3.29
N SER A 33 19.10 -21.50 -3.20
CA SER A 33 18.08 -20.49 -2.92
C SER A 33 18.23 -19.87 -1.53
N ARG A 34 18.59 -20.67 -0.51
CA ARG A 34 18.91 -20.17 0.83
C ARG A 34 20.15 -19.27 0.84
N LEU A 35 21.20 -19.62 0.11
CA LEU A 35 22.42 -18.82 -0.01
C LEU A 35 22.13 -17.48 -0.70
N LYS A 36 21.46 -17.49 -1.86
CA LYS A 36 21.00 -16.26 -2.55
C LYS A 36 20.15 -15.39 -1.62
N ARG A 37 19.25 -15.99 -0.86
CA ARG A 37 18.41 -15.30 0.12
C ARG A 37 19.19 -14.69 1.27
N ARG A 38 20.23 -15.35 1.79
CA ARG A 38 21.13 -14.82 2.83
C ARG A 38 22.00 -13.70 2.30
N ALA A 39 22.54 -13.85 1.08
CA ALA A 39 23.33 -12.81 0.42
C ALA A 39 22.48 -11.55 0.21
N ARG A 40 21.26 -11.69 -0.31
CA ARG A 40 20.33 -10.57 -0.45
C ARG A 40 20.00 -9.92 0.90
N LEU A 41 19.77 -10.70 1.96
CA LEU A 41 19.54 -10.13 3.30
C LEU A 41 20.74 -9.32 3.80
N LYS A 42 21.97 -9.81 3.59
CA LYS A 42 23.19 -9.07 3.97
C LYS A 42 23.35 -7.77 3.19
N ALA A 43 22.98 -7.77 1.90
CA ALA A 43 23.05 -6.58 1.06
C ALA A 43 21.99 -5.53 1.43
N VAL A 44 20.76 -5.98 1.71
CA VAL A 44 19.62 -5.12 1.99
C VAL A 44 19.58 -4.63 3.44
N ALA A 45 19.98 -5.51 4.37
CA ALA A 45 19.96 -5.22 5.80
C ALA A 45 21.25 -5.76 6.46
N PRO A 46 22.40 -5.08 6.26
CA PRO A 46 23.67 -5.51 6.84
C PRO A 46 23.58 -5.59 8.36
N VAL A 47 24.35 -6.50 8.96
CA VAL A 47 24.40 -6.63 10.41
C VAL A 47 25.34 -5.56 10.96
N LYS A 48 24.81 -4.67 11.80
CA LYS A 48 25.58 -3.65 12.51
C LYS A 48 25.50 -3.84 14.02
N LEU A 49 26.48 -3.24 14.71
CA LEU A 49 26.54 -3.20 16.17
C LEU A 49 25.78 -1.96 16.65
N HIS A 50 24.84 -2.16 17.55
CA HIS A 50 24.09 -1.09 18.20
C HIS A 50 24.32 -1.15 19.70
N VAL A 51 24.52 0.01 20.31
CA VAL A 51 24.60 0.15 21.77
C VAL A 51 23.20 0.48 22.27
N THR A 52 22.65 -0.37 23.13
CA THR A 52 21.35 -0.11 23.76
C THR A 52 21.47 1.00 24.81
N SER A 53 20.33 1.59 25.21
CA SER A 53 20.28 2.56 26.31
C SER A 53 20.84 2.03 27.64
N ALA A 54 20.93 0.70 27.79
CA ALA A 54 21.55 0.03 28.94
C ALA A 54 23.06 -0.24 28.75
N GLY A 55 23.71 0.36 27.76
CA GLY A 55 25.13 0.21 27.45
C GLY A 55 25.53 -1.14 26.83
N LYS A 56 24.57 -2.04 26.58
CA LYS A 56 24.86 -3.37 25.98
C LYS A 56 24.98 -3.26 24.47
N THR A 57 26.05 -3.83 23.92
CA THR A 57 26.24 -3.96 22.47
C THR A 57 25.46 -5.18 21.94
N ILE A 58 24.63 -4.96 20.94
CA ILE A 58 23.82 -6.00 20.29
C ILE A 58 23.97 -5.91 18.77
N ARG A 59 23.85 -7.07 18.10
CA ARG A 59 23.88 -7.16 16.64
C ARG A 59 22.47 -7.10 16.08
N ARG A 60 22.21 -6.19 15.15
CA ARG A 60 20.93 -6.08 14.44
C ARG A 60 21.14 -5.95 12.95
N HIS A 61 20.13 -6.39 12.20
CA HIS A 61 20.02 -6.09 10.78
C HIS A 61 19.49 -4.66 10.64
N GLU A 62 20.28 -3.77 10.05
CA GLU A 62 19.91 -2.36 9.87
C GLU A 62 19.37 -2.11 8.47
N LEU A 63 18.23 -1.43 8.38
CA LEU A 63 17.62 -0.95 7.15
C LEU A 63 17.71 0.57 7.12
N THR A 64 18.27 1.11 6.05
CA THR A 64 18.45 2.56 5.86
C THR A 64 17.51 3.04 4.75
N PRO A 65 16.54 3.93 5.05
CA PRO A 65 15.71 4.60 4.04
C PRO A 65 16.51 5.65 3.25
N PRO A 66 16.02 6.09 2.08
CA PRO A 66 16.54 7.28 1.40
C PRO A 66 16.32 8.55 2.24
N GLU A 67 17.05 9.63 1.92
CA GLU A 67 16.92 10.92 2.63
C GLU A 67 15.50 11.52 2.51
N VAL A 68 14.82 11.29 1.39
CA VAL A 68 13.45 11.75 1.15
C VAL A 68 12.57 10.54 0.88
N LEU A 69 11.54 10.35 1.70
CA LEU A 69 10.55 9.29 1.52
C LEU A 69 9.29 9.87 0.86
N ASP A 70 9.15 9.63 -0.43
CA ASP A 70 8.07 10.20 -1.24
C ASP A 70 7.69 9.31 -2.43
N LEU A 71 6.42 9.38 -2.84
CA LEU A 71 5.87 8.69 -4.00
C LEU A 71 5.83 9.55 -5.26
N GLU A 72 6.10 10.85 -5.18
CA GLU A 72 6.12 11.74 -6.34
C GLU A 72 7.55 11.99 -6.82
N GLY A 73 8.36 12.68 -6.02
CA GLY A 73 9.75 13.03 -6.33
C GLY A 73 10.77 11.91 -6.11
N ASN A 74 10.45 10.88 -5.33
CA ASN A 74 11.40 9.79 -5.03
C ASN A 74 10.79 8.37 -5.03
N TYR A 75 9.83 8.13 -5.92
CA TYR A 75 9.06 6.88 -5.97
C TYR A 75 9.93 5.61 -5.93
N ALA A 76 10.93 5.51 -6.82
CA ALA A 76 11.67 4.27 -7.04
C ALA A 76 12.44 3.84 -5.79
N GLU A 77 13.12 4.77 -5.12
CA GLU A 77 13.91 4.45 -3.92
C GLU A 77 13.03 4.23 -2.70
N THR A 78 11.93 4.99 -2.56
CA THR A 78 10.92 4.77 -1.52
C THR A 78 10.33 3.36 -1.62
N ILE A 79 9.85 2.96 -2.81
CA ILE A 79 9.25 1.63 -3.00
C ILE A 79 10.30 0.51 -2.88
N LYS A 80 11.53 0.69 -3.38
CA LYS A 80 12.62 -0.28 -3.18
C LYS A 80 12.91 -0.48 -1.68
N PHE A 81 12.98 0.59 -0.90
CA PHE A 81 13.16 0.52 0.55
C PHE A 81 12.01 -0.24 1.23
N LEU A 82 10.75 0.07 0.93
CA LEU A 82 9.59 -0.62 1.51
C LEU A 82 9.57 -2.12 1.15
N LYS A 83 9.90 -2.46 -0.11
CA LYS A 83 10.04 -3.87 -0.53
C LYS A 83 11.19 -4.58 0.18
N ASN A 84 12.27 -3.88 0.44
CA ASN A 84 13.42 -4.37 1.18
C ASN A 84 13.07 -4.61 2.66
N LEU A 85 12.37 -3.67 3.29
CA LEU A 85 11.79 -3.79 4.62
C LEU A 85 10.88 -5.02 4.68
N ARG A 86 9.93 -5.16 3.75
CA ARG A 86 9.03 -6.33 3.65
C ARG A 86 9.80 -7.64 3.51
N PHE A 87 10.80 -7.68 2.63
CA PHE A 87 11.64 -8.86 2.43
C PHE A 87 12.45 -9.23 3.68
N ALA A 88 13.05 -8.25 4.36
CA ALA A 88 13.84 -8.46 5.56
C ALA A 88 12.95 -8.99 6.69
N THR A 89 11.85 -8.30 6.95
CA THR A 89 10.87 -8.57 8.02
C THR A 89 10.04 -9.83 7.83
N SER A 90 10.00 -10.40 6.62
CA SER A 90 9.41 -11.74 6.38
C SER A 90 10.16 -12.88 7.10
N ARG A 91 11.29 -12.58 7.74
CA ARG A 91 12.13 -13.53 8.46
C ARG A 91 12.14 -13.22 9.94
N ARG A 92 12.40 -14.25 10.74
CA ARG A 92 12.76 -14.04 12.14
C ARG A 92 14.14 -13.38 12.21
N GLY A 93 14.22 -12.28 12.92
CA GLY A 93 15.48 -11.56 13.15
C GLY A 93 15.27 -10.37 14.08
N ASN A 94 16.38 -9.76 14.47
CA ASN A 94 16.37 -8.48 15.18
C ASN A 94 16.68 -7.39 14.14
N PHE A 95 15.67 -6.60 13.79
CA PHE A 95 15.74 -5.57 12.76
C PHE A 95 15.66 -4.19 13.38
N HIS A 96 16.34 -3.24 12.76
CA HIS A 96 16.33 -1.83 13.13
C HIS A 96 16.22 -1.00 11.86
N ILE A 97 15.41 0.05 11.91
CA ILE A 97 15.30 1.04 10.84
C ILE A 97 16.03 2.29 11.34
N GLU A 98 17.10 2.67 10.65
CA GLU A 98 17.89 3.86 10.95
C GLU A 98 17.27 5.06 10.25
N MET A 99 16.60 5.95 11.00
CA MET A 99 15.85 7.07 10.44
C MET A 99 16.60 8.40 10.53
N LYS A 100 17.79 8.46 11.14
CA LYS A 100 18.56 9.71 11.34
C LYS A 100 18.89 10.42 10.01
N GLY A 101 19.05 9.66 8.93
CA GLY A 101 19.35 10.21 7.61
C GLY A 101 18.13 10.75 6.84
N VAL A 102 16.91 10.54 7.34
CA VAL A 102 15.69 11.01 6.68
C VAL A 102 15.49 12.49 6.98
N LYS A 103 15.41 13.29 5.92
CA LYS A 103 15.21 14.74 5.95
C LYS A 103 13.75 15.13 5.75
N ASP A 104 13.01 14.33 4.97
CA ASP A 104 11.61 14.60 4.67
C ASP A 104 10.81 13.33 4.41
N ILE A 105 9.53 13.37 4.75
CA ILE A 105 8.57 12.29 4.52
C ILE A 105 7.21 12.84 4.14
N SER A 106 6.70 12.37 2.99
CA SER A 106 5.35 12.69 2.51
C SER A 106 4.26 11.92 3.30
N PRO A 107 3.01 12.40 3.29
CA PRO A 107 1.88 11.69 3.90
C PRO A 107 1.73 10.25 3.38
N ALA A 108 1.84 10.08 2.06
CA ALA A 108 1.76 8.78 1.40
C ALA A 108 2.86 7.81 1.87
N ALA A 109 4.12 8.26 1.90
CA ALA A 109 5.23 7.43 2.33
C ALA A 109 5.20 7.11 3.84
N ALA A 110 4.73 8.05 4.66
CA ALA A 110 4.51 7.82 6.09
C ALA A 110 3.49 6.71 6.34
N LEU A 111 2.32 6.74 5.66
CA LEU A 111 1.31 5.70 5.78
C LEU A 111 1.85 4.33 5.35
N LEU A 112 2.61 4.29 4.24
CA LEU A 112 3.23 3.05 3.75
C LEU A 112 4.24 2.45 4.73
N LEU A 113 5.09 3.29 5.32
CA LEU A 113 6.06 2.85 6.32
C LEU A 113 5.36 2.30 7.56
N VAL A 114 4.32 2.99 8.03
CA VAL A 114 3.49 2.54 9.15
C VAL A 114 2.80 1.22 8.84
N ALA A 115 2.21 1.08 7.65
CA ALA A 115 1.56 -0.15 7.21
C ALA A 115 2.53 -1.34 7.17
N GLU A 116 3.77 -1.15 6.71
CA GLU A 116 4.79 -2.21 6.74
C GLU A 116 5.22 -2.61 8.15
N CYS A 117 5.38 -1.64 9.05
CA CYS A 117 5.71 -1.89 10.45
C CYS A 117 4.57 -2.59 11.18
N ASP A 118 3.33 -2.17 10.93
CA ASP A 118 2.10 -2.74 11.49
C ASP A 118 1.90 -4.20 11.03
N ARG A 119 2.05 -4.45 9.72
CA ARG A 119 2.05 -5.80 9.14
C ARG A 119 3.11 -6.69 9.79
N TRP A 120 4.32 -6.17 9.97
CA TRP A 120 5.39 -6.94 10.60
C TRP A 120 5.07 -7.29 12.06
N ARG A 121 4.59 -6.31 12.84
CA ARG A 121 4.15 -6.52 14.24
C ARG A 121 3.15 -7.68 14.34
N GLU A 122 2.19 -7.76 13.42
CA GLU A 122 1.19 -8.84 13.40
C GLU A 122 1.81 -10.22 13.09
N LEU A 123 2.74 -10.29 12.15
CA LEU A 123 3.42 -11.55 11.78
C LEU A 123 4.35 -12.07 12.87
N THR A 124 4.91 -11.17 13.67
CA THR A 124 5.88 -11.51 14.70
C THR A 124 5.35 -11.11 16.07
N LYS A 125 4.47 -11.95 16.64
CA LYS A 125 3.89 -11.82 18.01
C LYS A 125 4.91 -11.57 19.15
N SER A 126 6.22 -11.61 18.88
CA SER A 126 7.30 -11.51 19.88
C SER A 126 8.58 -10.85 19.37
N GLN A 127 8.57 -10.05 18.29
CA GLN A 127 9.79 -9.39 17.79
C GLN A 127 9.73 -7.86 17.92
N TRP A 128 10.87 -7.26 18.30
CA TRP A 128 11.01 -5.86 18.67
C TRP A 128 11.55 -5.04 17.48
N LEU A 129 10.69 -4.26 16.82
CA LEU A 129 11.15 -3.14 16.00
C LEU A 129 11.02 -1.95 16.91
N ARG A 130 12.17 -1.40 17.27
CA ARG A 130 12.25 -0.24 18.14
C ARG A 130 12.73 0.93 17.29
N ALA A 131 12.04 2.05 17.44
CA ALA A 131 12.63 3.32 17.14
C ALA A 131 13.66 3.61 18.23
N GLU A 132 14.94 3.67 17.86
CA GLU A 132 16.03 4.06 18.75
C GLU A 132 16.58 5.41 18.29
N SER A 133 17.22 6.12 19.21
CA SER A 133 17.75 7.46 18.96
C SER A 133 16.74 8.41 18.31
N VAL A 134 15.47 8.30 18.73
CA VAL A 134 14.35 9.08 18.14
C VAL A 134 14.61 10.59 18.24
N SER A 135 15.31 11.03 19.28
CA SER A 135 15.71 12.44 19.47
C SER A 135 16.69 12.94 18.42
N ASP A 136 17.44 12.06 17.76
CA ASP A 136 18.42 12.42 16.72
C ASP A 136 17.77 12.56 15.33
N TRP A 137 16.49 12.25 15.21
CA TRP A 137 15.76 12.35 13.94
C TRP A 137 15.44 13.80 13.63
N GLU A 138 15.22 14.08 12.35
CA GLU A 138 14.71 15.37 11.91
C GLU A 138 13.34 15.65 12.59
N PRO A 139 13.15 16.82 13.24
CA PRO A 139 11.94 17.11 14.01
C PRO A 139 10.63 17.03 13.21
N SER A 140 10.59 17.51 11.97
CA SER A 140 9.38 17.44 11.15
C SER A 140 8.98 16.00 10.82
N VAL A 141 9.94 15.14 10.47
CA VAL A 141 9.76 13.71 10.20
C VAL A 141 9.27 13.00 11.45
N ARG A 142 9.87 13.31 12.61
CA ARG A 142 9.46 12.75 13.91
C ARG A 142 8.03 13.17 14.26
N ARG A 143 7.67 14.44 14.09
CA ARG A 143 6.31 14.97 14.30
C ARG A 143 5.29 14.25 13.41
N ARG A 144 5.51 14.24 12.09
CA ARG A 144 4.60 13.62 11.12
C ARG A 144 4.41 12.13 11.37
N LEU A 145 5.49 11.39 11.68
CA LEU A 145 5.38 9.97 12.06
C LEU A 145 4.65 9.77 13.39
N LYS A 146 4.83 10.69 14.35
CA LYS A 146 4.11 10.65 15.64
C LYS A 146 2.61 10.85 15.44
N GLU A 147 2.22 11.88 14.70
CA GLU A 147 0.83 12.18 14.37
C GLU A 147 0.19 11.03 13.57
N MET A 148 0.88 10.54 12.53
CA MET A 148 0.44 9.37 11.75
C MET A 148 0.20 8.14 12.62
N GLY A 149 0.89 7.98 13.76
CA GLY A 149 0.71 6.87 14.70
C GLY A 149 1.81 5.80 14.67
N PHE A 150 2.95 6.09 14.03
CA PHE A 150 4.09 5.17 13.88
C PHE A 150 4.63 4.67 15.23
N PHE A 151 4.80 5.56 16.21
CA PHE A 151 5.34 5.17 17.52
C PHE A 151 4.39 4.28 18.34
N LYS A 152 3.07 4.38 18.11
CA LYS A 152 2.09 3.46 18.69
C LYS A 152 2.28 2.05 18.12
N VAL A 153 2.54 1.93 16.82
CA VAL A 153 2.84 0.65 16.16
C VAL A 153 4.08 -0.01 16.76
N LEU A 154 5.11 0.78 17.07
CA LEU A 154 6.38 0.28 17.62
C LEU A 154 6.38 0.11 19.15
N ASN A 155 5.30 0.47 19.84
CA ASN A 155 5.25 0.57 21.31
C ASN A 155 6.40 1.43 21.88
N THR A 156 6.78 2.49 21.17
CA THR A 156 7.80 3.43 21.64
C THR A 156 7.21 4.27 22.78
N ARG A 157 7.90 4.30 23.92
CA ARG A 157 7.49 5.09 25.07
C ARG A 157 7.96 6.53 24.90
N SER A 158 7.05 7.47 25.12
CA SER A 158 7.31 8.92 25.19
C SER A 158 8.22 9.43 24.06
N PRO A 159 7.81 9.30 22.78
CA PRO A 159 8.51 10.00 21.71
C PRO A 159 8.48 11.51 21.98
N PRO A 160 9.57 12.26 21.69
CA PRO A 160 9.62 13.71 21.85
C PRO A 160 8.39 14.42 21.27
N ASP A 161 7.99 15.51 21.89
CA ASP A 161 7.00 16.45 21.36
C ASP A 161 7.73 17.54 20.60
N ASP A 162 7.59 17.53 19.28
CA ASP A 162 8.10 18.58 18.41
C ASP A 162 6.99 19.59 18.13
N PRO A 163 7.28 20.89 18.15
CA PRO A 163 6.28 21.91 17.85
C PRO A 163 5.81 21.78 16.40
N PHE A 164 4.55 22.16 16.18
CA PHE A 164 4.04 22.37 14.84
C PHE A 164 4.80 23.51 14.15
N VAL A 165 5.12 23.31 12.88
CA VAL A 165 5.73 24.32 12.02
C VAL A 165 4.67 24.77 11.02
N ALA A 166 4.41 26.08 10.96
CA ALA A 166 3.46 26.65 10.01
C ALA A 166 3.82 26.24 8.57
N GLY A 167 2.80 25.95 7.77
CA GLY A 167 2.96 25.47 6.39
C GLY A 167 3.19 23.98 6.23
N GLU A 168 3.42 23.26 7.33
CA GLU A 168 3.51 21.81 7.29
C GLU A 168 2.15 21.12 7.45
N ASP A 169 2.09 19.90 6.93
CA ASP A 169 0.93 19.03 7.05
C ASP A 169 0.69 18.60 8.52
N ARG A 170 -0.59 18.53 8.90
CA ARG A 170 -1.09 17.89 10.12
C ARG A 170 -1.74 16.56 9.76
N TYR A 171 -1.43 15.51 10.49
CA TYR A 171 -1.81 14.15 10.11
C TYR A 171 -2.91 13.60 11.01
N VAL A 172 -3.86 12.91 10.39
CA VAL A 172 -4.84 12.09 11.09
C VAL A 172 -4.20 10.73 11.40
N PRO A 173 -4.23 10.25 12.67
CA PRO A 173 -3.69 8.94 13.01
C PRO A 173 -4.27 7.84 12.12
N PHE A 174 -3.42 6.93 11.64
CA PHE A 174 -3.90 5.88 10.76
C PHE A 174 -4.98 5.01 11.43
N LEU A 175 -5.99 4.65 10.66
CA LEU A 175 -6.96 3.62 11.02
C LEU A 175 -6.65 2.36 10.20
N THR A 176 -6.93 1.20 10.78
CA THR A 176 -6.70 -0.08 10.10
C THR A 176 -7.76 -1.11 10.44
N GLY A 177 -8.03 -2.01 9.50
CA GLY A 177 -8.98 -3.08 9.69
C GLY A 177 -8.88 -4.15 8.62
N THR A 178 -9.76 -5.14 8.76
CA THR A 178 -9.85 -6.30 7.84
C THR A 178 -11.26 -6.48 7.26
N ARG A 179 -12.27 -5.88 7.91
CA ARG A 179 -13.71 -5.95 7.60
C ARG A 179 -14.39 -4.67 8.12
N ASN A 180 -15.68 -4.52 7.83
CA ASN A 180 -16.56 -3.44 8.32
C ASN A 180 -16.00 -2.04 8.03
N PRO A 181 -15.84 -1.67 6.75
CA PRO A 181 -15.19 -0.42 6.36
C PRO A 181 -15.98 0.84 6.75
N GLY A 182 -17.29 0.74 7.02
CA GLY A 182 -18.13 1.91 7.28
C GLY A 182 -17.75 2.73 8.52
N ALA A 183 -17.57 2.10 9.68
CA ALA A 183 -17.22 2.84 10.90
C ALA A 183 -15.84 3.54 10.82
N PRO A 184 -14.79 2.89 10.29
CA PRO A 184 -13.51 3.57 10.02
C PRO A 184 -13.60 4.71 9.00
N ALA A 185 -14.42 4.58 7.95
CA ALA A 185 -14.62 5.65 6.97
C ALA A 185 -15.23 6.89 7.62
N PHE A 186 -16.32 6.70 8.38
CA PHE A 186 -16.98 7.79 9.12
C PHE A 186 -16.03 8.45 10.12
N LYS A 187 -15.32 7.64 10.90
CA LYS A 187 -14.34 8.13 11.87
C LYS A 187 -13.22 8.96 11.21
N LEU A 188 -12.73 8.54 10.04
CA LEU A 188 -11.70 9.29 9.33
C LEU A 188 -12.22 10.67 8.90
N GLN A 189 -13.48 10.78 8.47
CA GLN A 189 -14.10 12.06 8.12
C GLN A 189 -14.19 12.99 9.33
N GLU A 190 -14.69 12.50 10.47
CA GLU A 190 -14.74 13.28 11.71
C GLU A 190 -13.35 13.79 12.12
N GLU A 191 -12.31 12.94 12.02
CA GLU A 191 -10.94 13.34 12.36
C GLU A 191 -10.32 14.31 11.34
N ILE A 192 -10.71 14.26 10.06
CA ILE A 192 -10.33 15.28 9.06
C ILE A 192 -10.98 16.61 9.42
N GLU A 193 -12.28 16.64 9.67
CA GLU A 193 -13.01 17.88 9.98
C GLU A 193 -12.53 18.53 11.28
N ALA A 194 -12.12 17.71 12.26
CA ALA A 194 -11.50 18.20 13.50
C ALA A 194 -10.15 18.90 13.27
N LEU A 195 -9.49 18.71 12.12
CA LEU A 195 -8.29 19.46 11.74
C LEU A 195 -8.60 20.77 11.01
N GLY A 196 -9.87 21.07 10.71
CA GLY A 196 -10.31 22.34 10.12
C GLY A 196 -11.04 22.27 8.76
N PRO A 197 -10.71 21.37 7.82
CA PRO A 197 -11.40 21.28 6.55
C PRO A 197 -12.87 20.90 6.67
N SER A 198 -13.73 21.51 5.86
CA SER A 198 -15.04 20.93 5.54
C SER A 198 -14.88 20.01 4.32
N VAL A 199 -15.26 18.74 4.47
CA VAL A 199 -15.23 17.79 3.37
C VAL A 199 -16.30 18.19 2.34
N ALA A 200 -15.88 18.44 1.09
CA ALA A 200 -16.75 19.00 0.05
C ALA A 200 -17.97 18.13 -0.27
N ASP A 201 -17.80 16.80 -0.26
CA ASP A 201 -18.89 15.82 -0.37
C ASP A 201 -18.62 14.63 0.57
N PRO A 202 -19.14 14.69 1.81
CA PRO A 202 -18.93 13.62 2.78
C PRO A 202 -19.55 12.28 2.34
N GLY A 203 -20.64 12.30 1.57
CA GLY A 203 -21.28 11.09 1.07
C GLY A 203 -20.40 10.36 0.06
N ALA A 204 -19.93 11.08 -0.96
CA ALA A 204 -19.06 10.50 -1.98
C ALA A 204 -17.69 10.08 -1.42
N LEU A 205 -17.10 10.85 -0.49
CA LEU A 205 -15.87 10.42 0.18
C LEU A 205 -16.08 9.12 0.98
N TYR A 206 -17.20 9.01 1.69
CA TYR A 206 -17.55 7.81 2.45
C TYR A 206 -17.67 6.60 1.52
N GLU A 207 -18.39 6.74 0.41
CA GLU A 207 -18.56 5.68 -0.58
C GLU A 207 -17.22 5.27 -1.21
N GLY A 208 -16.36 6.23 -1.55
CA GLY A 208 -15.02 5.98 -2.07
C GLY A 208 -14.12 5.23 -1.10
N LEU A 209 -14.12 5.63 0.18
CA LEU A 209 -13.39 4.94 1.26
C LEU A 209 -13.91 3.51 1.47
N VAL A 210 -15.24 3.35 1.53
CA VAL A 210 -15.87 2.03 1.73
C VAL A 210 -15.56 1.10 0.57
N GLU A 211 -15.64 1.58 -0.67
CA GLU A 211 -15.30 0.82 -1.86
C GLU A 211 -13.83 0.40 -1.86
N ALA A 212 -12.91 1.36 -1.63
CA ALA A 212 -11.48 1.10 -1.57
C ALA A 212 -11.14 0.02 -0.54
N MET A 213 -11.68 0.12 0.68
CA MET A 213 -11.46 -0.87 1.74
C MET A 213 -12.17 -2.21 1.48
N THR A 214 -13.31 -2.22 0.79
CA THR A 214 -14.04 -3.46 0.44
C THR A 214 -13.28 -4.28 -0.60
N ASN A 215 -12.64 -3.61 -1.57
CA ASN A 215 -11.80 -4.25 -2.58
C ASN A 215 -10.66 -5.09 -1.96
N VAL A 216 -10.14 -4.63 -0.81
CA VAL A 216 -9.15 -5.35 0.00
C VAL A 216 -9.71 -6.63 0.60
N ALA A 217 -10.93 -6.58 1.15
CA ALA A 217 -11.54 -7.74 1.83
C ALA A 217 -11.99 -8.82 0.84
N GLN A 218 -12.52 -8.43 -0.33
CA GLN A 218 -13.18 -9.35 -1.27
C GLN A 218 -12.24 -9.90 -2.35
N HIS A 219 -11.37 -9.07 -2.93
CA HIS A 219 -10.67 -9.43 -4.17
C HIS A 219 -9.15 -9.51 -4.01
N ALA A 220 -8.56 -8.70 -3.12
CA ALA A 220 -7.12 -8.53 -3.04
C ALA A 220 -6.35 -9.76 -2.49
N TYR A 221 -7.02 -10.82 -2.02
CA TYR A 221 -6.35 -11.99 -1.42
C TYR A 221 -6.97 -13.35 -1.82
N SER A 222 -7.28 -13.50 -3.11
CA SER A 222 -7.98 -14.67 -3.66
C SER A 222 -7.09 -15.89 -3.98
N SER A 223 -5.77 -15.81 -3.80
CA SER A 223 -4.84 -16.93 -4.04
C SER A 223 -4.14 -17.39 -2.76
N GLY A 224 -4.46 -18.60 -2.30
CA GLY A 224 -3.62 -19.42 -1.42
C GLY A 224 -3.38 -18.89 0.01
N LYS A 225 -3.38 -19.80 0.99
CA LYS A 225 -2.92 -19.47 2.35
C LYS A 225 -1.43 -19.08 2.32
N GLY A 226 -1.09 -17.81 2.55
CA GLY A 226 0.21 -17.41 3.09
C GLY A 226 1.17 -16.58 2.23
N GLU A 227 0.84 -16.14 1.01
CA GLU A 227 1.80 -15.36 0.18
C GLU A 227 1.86 -13.85 0.50
N PHE A 228 0.74 -13.23 0.89
CA PHE A 228 0.64 -11.75 0.98
C PHE A 228 0.54 -11.19 2.41
N GLY A 229 0.67 -12.03 3.45
CA GLY A 229 0.53 -11.60 4.84
C GLY A 229 -0.94 -11.41 5.28
N PRO A 230 -1.19 -10.68 6.39
CA PRO A 230 -2.54 -10.45 6.90
C PRO A 230 -3.36 -9.58 5.95
N LYS A 231 -4.65 -9.92 5.78
CA LYS A 231 -5.59 -9.18 4.92
C LYS A 231 -6.00 -7.88 5.59
N ARG A 232 -5.33 -6.78 5.26
CA ARG A 232 -5.49 -5.52 5.98
C ARG A 232 -5.43 -4.33 5.03
N TRP A 233 -6.20 -3.31 5.39
CA TRP A 233 -6.14 -1.97 4.83
C TRP A 233 -5.69 -0.99 5.91
N TRP A 234 -5.10 0.12 5.47
CA TRP A 234 -4.76 1.26 6.30
C TRP A 234 -5.27 2.51 5.60
N ILE A 235 -5.89 3.40 6.38
CA ILE A 235 -6.35 4.70 5.90
C ILE A 235 -5.82 5.80 6.82
N SER A 236 -5.61 6.98 6.27
CA SER A 236 -5.22 8.18 7.01
C SER A 236 -5.53 9.39 6.15
N ALA A 237 -5.32 10.58 6.69
CA ALA A 237 -5.38 11.82 5.97
C ALA A 237 -4.32 12.79 6.48
N SER A 238 -4.03 13.82 5.69
CA SER A 238 -3.28 14.98 6.11
C SER A 238 -3.97 16.26 5.66
N VAL A 239 -3.75 17.34 6.40
CA VAL A 239 -4.30 18.67 6.13
C VAL A 239 -3.15 19.66 6.15
N ASN A 240 -3.07 20.47 5.10
CA ASN A 240 -2.19 21.62 5.03
C ASN A 240 -3.05 22.89 5.04
N GLU A 241 -3.00 23.62 6.15
CA GLU A 241 -3.82 24.83 6.33
C GLU A 241 -3.34 25.97 5.41
N GLU A 242 -2.01 26.12 5.21
CA GLU A 242 -1.46 27.19 4.37
C GLU A 242 -1.73 26.97 2.88
N ARG A 243 -1.64 25.71 2.42
CA ARG A 243 -1.96 25.34 1.03
C ARG A 243 -3.45 25.10 0.79
N HIS A 244 -4.29 25.20 1.82
CA HIS A 244 -5.70 24.85 1.76
C HIS A 244 -5.94 23.48 1.09
N SER A 245 -5.10 22.50 1.41
CA SER A 245 -5.15 21.17 0.80
C SER A 245 -5.39 20.07 1.82
N MET A 246 -6.33 19.16 1.56
CA MET A 246 -6.50 17.91 2.30
C MET A 246 -6.11 16.72 1.42
N THR A 247 -5.40 15.77 2.00
CA THR A 247 -5.02 14.52 1.34
C THR A 247 -5.65 13.35 2.10
N VAL A 248 -6.39 12.49 1.41
CA VAL A 248 -6.97 11.26 1.96
C VAL A 248 -6.26 10.06 1.34
N LEU A 249 -5.83 9.13 2.17
CA LEU A 249 -4.95 8.03 1.79
C LEU A 249 -5.57 6.68 2.13
N VAL A 250 -5.47 5.73 1.20
CA VAL A 250 -5.81 4.32 1.43
C VAL A 250 -4.69 3.45 0.89
N VAL A 251 -4.25 2.48 1.67
CA VAL A 251 -3.30 1.47 1.23
C VAL A 251 -3.72 0.08 1.65
N ASP A 252 -3.45 -0.89 0.78
CA ASP A 252 -3.53 -2.31 1.08
C ASP A 252 -2.33 -3.08 0.53
N HIS A 253 -2.07 -4.26 1.08
CA HIS A 253 -0.96 -5.15 0.69
C HIS A 253 -1.39 -6.40 -0.09
N GLY A 254 -2.57 -6.35 -0.72
CA GLY A 254 -3.10 -7.45 -1.51
C GLY A 254 -2.49 -7.56 -2.90
N VAL A 255 -3.19 -8.25 -3.80
CA VAL A 255 -2.66 -8.57 -5.14
C VAL A 255 -2.66 -7.38 -6.10
N GLY A 256 -3.38 -6.29 -5.80
CA GLY A 256 -3.54 -5.10 -6.65
C GLY A 256 -4.69 -5.19 -7.66
N ILE A 257 -5.20 -4.02 -8.08
CA ILE A 257 -6.39 -3.88 -8.94
C ILE A 257 -6.17 -4.54 -10.30
N ALA A 258 -5.03 -4.28 -10.98
CA ALA A 258 -4.80 -4.80 -12.33
C ALA A 258 -4.90 -6.34 -12.38
N LYS A 259 -4.44 -7.02 -11.32
CA LYS A 259 -4.52 -8.48 -11.20
C LYS A 259 -5.87 -9.03 -10.74
N THR A 260 -6.73 -8.21 -10.12
CA THR A 260 -8.08 -8.62 -9.74
C THR A 260 -9.09 -8.38 -10.86
N LEU A 261 -8.85 -7.39 -11.73
CA LEU A 261 -9.75 -7.02 -12.83
C LEU A 261 -10.15 -8.19 -13.74
N PRO A 262 -9.27 -9.13 -14.14
CA PRO A 262 -9.65 -10.29 -14.93
C PRO A 262 -10.70 -11.22 -14.30
N ARG A 263 -10.93 -11.12 -12.99
CA ARG A 263 -11.95 -11.89 -12.25
C ARG A 263 -13.19 -11.07 -11.91
N SER A 264 -13.21 -9.79 -12.30
CA SER A 264 -14.27 -8.85 -11.98
C SER A 264 -15.36 -8.85 -13.06
N LYS A 265 -16.55 -8.36 -12.72
CA LYS A 265 -17.65 -8.19 -13.68
C LYS A 265 -17.36 -7.16 -14.78
N VAL A 266 -16.42 -6.23 -14.54
CA VAL A 266 -16.05 -5.19 -15.52
C VAL A 266 -15.04 -5.68 -16.55
N TRP A 267 -14.48 -6.89 -16.40
CA TRP A 267 -13.48 -7.42 -17.32
C TRP A 267 -13.96 -7.52 -18.77
N GLU A 268 -15.20 -7.95 -19.00
CA GLU A 268 -15.76 -8.04 -20.36
C GLU A 268 -15.76 -6.67 -21.06
N ARG A 269 -16.06 -5.60 -20.32
CA ARG A 269 -16.05 -4.23 -20.85
C ARG A 269 -14.63 -3.80 -21.19
N ILE A 270 -13.68 -4.08 -20.29
CA ILE A 270 -12.26 -3.78 -20.51
C ILE A 270 -11.76 -4.49 -21.78
N ARG A 271 -12.10 -5.76 -21.98
CA ARG A 271 -11.71 -6.53 -23.17
C ARG A 271 -12.32 -6.02 -24.49
N GLN A 272 -13.39 -5.23 -24.43
CA GLN A 272 -14.00 -4.63 -25.61
C GLN A 272 -13.31 -3.31 -26.02
N VAL A 273 -12.73 -2.58 -25.06
CA VAL A 273 -12.14 -1.25 -25.30
C VAL A 273 -10.61 -1.29 -25.38
N VAL A 274 -9.96 -2.25 -24.72
CA VAL A 274 -8.51 -2.43 -24.73
C VAL A 274 -8.12 -3.45 -25.81
N PRO A 275 -7.23 -3.10 -26.77
CA PRO A 275 -6.73 -4.05 -27.75
C PRO A 275 -6.12 -5.31 -27.10
N LEU A 276 -6.30 -6.47 -27.74
CA LEU A 276 -5.84 -7.76 -27.21
C LEU A 276 -4.35 -7.76 -26.83
N GLU A 277 -3.53 -7.06 -27.61
CA GLU A 277 -2.08 -6.93 -27.40
C GLU A 277 -1.73 -6.14 -26.12
N MET A 278 -2.62 -5.24 -25.71
CA MET A 278 -2.48 -4.35 -24.55
C MET A 278 -3.13 -4.92 -23.27
N LEU A 279 -3.84 -6.06 -23.34
CA LEU A 279 -4.43 -6.72 -22.17
C LEU A 279 -3.42 -7.32 -21.18
N ASN A 280 -2.11 -7.20 -21.46
CA ASN A 280 -1.04 -7.51 -20.51
C ASN A 280 -0.37 -6.25 -19.92
N ASP A 281 -0.79 -5.06 -20.35
CA ASP A 281 -0.31 -3.79 -19.81
C ASP A 281 -1.22 -3.38 -18.64
N ASP A 282 -0.65 -3.41 -17.43
CA ASP A 282 -1.37 -3.02 -16.22
C ASP A 282 -1.90 -1.57 -16.33
N ALA A 283 -1.20 -0.66 -17.00
CA ALA A 283 -1.58 0.76 -17.09
C ALA A 283 -2.80 0.97 -17.98
N GLU A 284 -2.87 0.28 -19.13
CA GLU A 284 -4.01 0.31 -20.05
C GLU A 284 -5.26 -0.32 -19.42
N ILE A 285 -5.08 -1.46 -18.74
CA ILE A 285 -6.17 -2.15 -18.05
C ILE A 285 -6.74 -1.30 -16.91
N VAL A 286 -5.87 -0.63 -16.14
CA VAL A 286 -6.31 0.26 -15.05
C VAL A 286 -7.02 1.49 -15.61
N LEU A 287 -6.48 2.12 -16.66
CA LEU A 287 -7.13 3.25 -17.34
C LEU A 287 -8.55 2.87 -17.77
N ALA A 288 -8.70 1.78 -18.51
CA ALA A 288 -10.00 1.29 -18.96
C ALA A 288 -10.99 0.97 -17.83
N ALA A 289 -10.50 0.65 -16.62
CA ALA A 289 -11.35 0.42 -15.46
C ALA A 289 -11.90 1.71 -14.83
N PHE A 290 -11.22 2.85 -15.02
CA PHE A 290 -11.62 4.17 -14.52
C PHE A 290 -12.26 5.07 -15.59
N THR A 291 -11.96 4.85 -16.87
CA THR A 291 -12.52 5.66 -17.96
C THR A 291 -14.02 5.38 -18.15
N LYS A 292 -14.77 6.41 -18.53
CA LYS A 292 -16.17 6.28 -18.96
C LYS A 292 -16.20 5.34 -20.17
N GLY A 293 -16.71 4.12 -19.98
CA GLY A 293 -17.07 3.28 -21.10
C GLY A 293 -18.04 4.05 -21.98
N GLY A 294 -17.68 4.26 -23.25
CA GLY A 294 -18.56 4.87 -24.24
C GLY A 294 -19.94 4.23 -24.19
N GLU A 295 -20.97 5.06 -24.34
CA GLU A 295 -22.40 4.77 -24.44
C GLU A 295 -22.80 3.30 -24.60
N TYR A 296 -22.83 2.52 -23.52
CA TYR A 296 -23.61 1.28 -23.50
C TYR A 296 -24.34 1.20 -22.17
N LYS A 297 -25.59 1.70 -22.20
CA LYS A 297 -26.62 1.36 -21.23
C LYS A 297 -26.66 -0.16 -21.10
N SER A 298 -26.32 -0.67 -19.92
CA SER A 298 -26.56 -2.07 -19.59
C SER A 298 -28.05 -2.37 -19.77
N GLN A 299 -28.39 -3.22 -20.74
CA GLN A 299 -29.75 -3.68 -21.03
C GLN A 299 -30.36 -4.56 -19.92
N THR A 300 -29.82 -4.57 -18.71
CA THR A 300 -30.21 -5.53 -17.66
C THR A 300 -30.61 -4.91 -16.31
N GLY A 301 -30.74 -3.58 -16.19
CA GLY A 301 -31.52 -2.96 -15.11
C GLY A 301 -31.24 -3.38 -13.65
N GLU A 302 -30.06 -3.92 -13.34
CA GLU A 302 -29.69 -4.26 -11.96
C GLU A 302 -28.64 -3.27 -11.43
N GLU A 303 -29.03 -2.52 -10.41
CA GLU A 303 -28.45 -1.21 -10.10
C GLU A 303 -27.27 -1.20 -9.11
N HIS A 304 -26.87 -2.31 -8.46
CA HIS A 304 -26.09 -2.14 -7.22
C HIS A 304 -24.74 -2.84 -7.05
N ARG A 305 -24.17 -3.57 -8.01
CA ARG A 305 -22.77 -4.06 -7.87
C ARG A 305 -22.05 -4.25 -9.20
N GLY A 306 -21.10 -3.34 -9.48
CA GLY A 306 -20.20 -3.41 -10.64
C GLY A 306 -19.63 -2.06 -11.12
N LYS A 307 -19.82 -0.98 -10.35
CA LYS A 307 -19.48 0.40 -10.73
C LYS A 307 -18.36 1.04 -9.88
N GLY A 308 -17.91 0.36 -8.82
CA GLY A 308 -17.23 0.96 -7.67
C GLY A 308 -15.93 1.74 -7.94
N LEU A 309 -15.00 1.25 -8.76
CA LEU A 309 -13.74 1.99 -9.02
C LEU A 309 -14.02 3.33 -9.72
N ARG A 310 -14.86 3.35 -10.74
CA ARG A 310 -15.23 4.59 -11.43
C ARG A 310 -16.15 5.46 -10.57
N GLU A 311 -17.29 4.92 -10.17
CA GLU A 311 -18.35 5.73 -9.55
C GLU A 311 -18.03 6.14 -8.12
N ASN A 312 -17.30 5.33 -7.35
CA ASN A 312 -17.07 5.64 -5.94
C ASN A 312 -15.65 6.17 -5.70
N ILE A 313 -14.63 5.63 -6.38
CA ILE A 313 -13.23 6.07 -6.17
C ILE A 313 -12.93 7.33 -7.00
N LYS A 314 -13.14 7.29 -8.32
CA LYS A 314 -13.01 8.49 -9.16
C LYS A 314 -14.14 9.49 -8.88
N GLY A 315 -15.34 9.00 -8.63
CA GLY A 315 -16.53 9.83 -8.45
C GLY A 315 -16.47 10.84 -7.32
N TYR A 316 -15.67 10.64 -6.26
CA TYR A 316 -15.48 11.67 -5.24
C TYR A 316 -14.92 12.98 -5.85
N VAL A 317 -13.92 12.90 -6.73
CA VAL A 317 -13.38 14.09 -7.43
C VAL A 317 -14.39 14.65 -8.44
N GLU A 318 -15.29 13.81 -8.97
CA GLU A 318 -16.35 14.23 -9.90
C GLU A 318 -17.56 14.86 -9.17
N SER A 319 -17.71 14.66 -7.86
CA SER A 319 -18.92 15.06 -7.12
C SER A 319 -18.88 16.48 -6.56
N HIS A 320 -17.71 17.13 -6.60
CA HIS A 320 -17.53 18.51 -6.14
C HIS A 320 -16.80 19.37 -7.17
N ASN A 321 -16.90 20.70 -7.00
CA ASN A 321 -16.27 21.68 -7.89
C ASN A 321 -14.88 22.16 -7.42
N SER A 322 -14.46 21.80 -6.20
CA SER A 322 -13.11 22.06 -5.71
C SER A 322 -12.07 21.36 -6.58
N ARG A 323 -10.86 21.95 -6.64
CA ARG A 323 -9.75 21.36 -7.38
C ARG A 323 -9.36 20.04 -6.73
N GLY A 324 -9.56 18.95 -7.45
CA GLY A 324 -9.38 17.60 -6.93
C GLY A 324 -8.43 16.78 -7.82
N ARG A 325 -7.62 15.94 -7.19
CA ARG A 325 -6.76 14.97 -7.85
C ARG A 325 -6.90 13.62 -7.18
N LEU A 326 -7.16 12.59 -7.97
CA LEU A 326 -7.07 11.18 -7.60
C LEU A 326 -5.77 10.61 -8.18
N ARG A 327 -5.00 9.92 -7.35
CA ARG A 327 -3.86 9.09 -7.76
C ARG A 327 -4.06 7.66 -7.27
N VAL A 328 -3.92 6.70 -8.17
CA VAL A 328 -3.98 5.26 -7.86
C VAL A 328 -2.69 4.61 -8.33
N ILE A 329 -2.02 3.86 -7.45
CA ILE A 329 -0.81 3.09 -7.78
C ILE A 329 -1.06 1.63 -7.46
N THR A 330 -0.89 0.74 -8.43
CA THR A 330 -1.14 -0.68 -8.26
C THR A 330 -0.36 -1.51 -9.26
N ASN A 331 0.21 -2.64 -8.82
CA ASN A 331 0.99 -3.53 -9.69
C ASN A 331 2.07 -2.76 -10.48
N ARG A 332 2.05 -2.74 -11.81
CA ARG A 332 2.98 -1.97 -12.65
C ARG A 332 2.39 -0.67 -13.19
N ALA A 333 1.26 -0.23 -12.67
CA ALA A 333 0.53 0.93 -13.14
C ALA A 333 0.42 2.04 -12.09
N GLY A 334 0.43 3.27 -12.58
CA GLY A 334 -0.11 4.46 -11.96
C GLY A 334 -1.28 4.99 -12.80
N TYR A 335 -2.26 5.58 -12.15
CA TYR A 335 -3.40 6.27 -12.74
C TYR A 335 -3.60 7.60 -12.03
N THR A 336 -3.87 8.64 -12.78
CA THR A 336 -4.18 9.98 -12.27
C THR A 336 -5.42 10.52 -12.94
N TYR A 337 -6.25 11.16 -12.14
CA TYR A 337 -7.36 11.96 -12.59
C TYR A 337 -7.36 13.28 -11.84
N SER A 338 -7.36 14.39 -12.54
CA SER A 338 -7.49 15.72 -11.94
C SER A 338 -8.66 16.46 -12.55
N ARG A 339 -9.35 17.22 -11.72
CA ARG A 339 -10.41 18.13 -12.13
C ARG A 339 -10.19 19.49 -11.50
N ASN A 340 -10.21 20.51 -12.34
CA ASN A 340 -10.26 21.90 -11.93
C ASN A 340 -11.38 22.59 -12.71
N ASN A 341 -12.52 22.81 -12.05
CA ASN A 341 -13.72 23.32 -12.72
C ASN A 341 -14.17 22.43 -13.89
N ASN A 342 -14.04 22.94 -15.12
CA ASN A 342 -14.39 22.24 -16.37
C ASN A 342 -13.19 21.54 -17.02
N ASP A 343 -11.98 21.76 -16.52
CA ASP A 343 -10.77 21.14 -17.04
C ASP A 343 -10.54 19.79 -16.33
N GLU A 344 -10.63 18.71 -17.11
CA GLU A 344 -10.39 17.34 -16.65
C GLU A 344 -9.15 16.78 -17.36
N GLU A 345 -8.25 16.17 -16.58
CA GLU A 345 -7.11 15.42 -17.11
C GLU A 345 -7.16 13.99 -16.55
N GLU A 346 -7.02 13.00 -17.42
CA GLU A 346 -7.02 11.58 -17.07
C GLU A 346 -5.86 10.89 -17.78
N ALA A 347 -5.04 10.16 -17.03
CA ALA A 347 -3.88 9.47 -17.59
C ALA A 347 -3.53 8.22 -16.79
N SER A 348 -2.86 7.28 -17.45
CA SER A 348 -2.16 6.17 -16.80
C SER A 348 -0.71 6.12 -17.24
N PHE A 349 0.13 5.46 -16.45
CA PHE A 349 1.56 5.33 -16.72
C PHE A 349 2.12 4.07 -16.08
N ALA A 350 3.21 3.56 -16.65
CA ALA A 350 3.96 2.47 -16.03
C ALA A 350 4.82 3.00 -14.87
N VAL A 351 4.78 2.32 -13.72
CA VAL A 351 5.65 2.68 -12.59
C VAL A 351 7.02 2.00 -12.70
N PRO A 352 8.13 2.68 -12.32
CA PRO A 352 9.48 2.16 -12.49
C PRO A 352 9.79 0.97 -11.57
N VAL A 353 9.08 0.85 -10.44
CA VAL A 353 9.18 -0.28 -9.51
C VAL A 353 7.77 -0.76 -9.21
N PRO A 354 7.43 -2.05 -9.41
CA PRO A 354 6.07 -2.50 -9.18
C PRO A 354 5.64 -2.30 -7.73
N PHE A 355 4.40 -1.89 -7.52
CA PHE A 355 3.78 -1.74 -6.22
C PHE A 355 3.13 -3.07 -5.78
N ASP A 356 3.36 -3.47 -4.52
CA ASP A 356 2.83 -4.72 -3.97
C ASP A 356 1.57 -4.43 -3.13
N GLY A 357 0.45 -4.19 -3.84
CA GLY A 357 -0.83 -3.81 -3.26
C GLY A 357 -1.63 -2.82 -4.13
N THR A 358 -2.45 -2.02 -3.48
CA THR A 358 -3.07 -0.82 -4.06
C THR A 358 -2.82 0.35 -3.12
N PHE A 359 -2.47 1.49 -3.69
CA PHE A 359 -2.43 2.78 -3.03
C PHE A 359 -3.39 3.72 -3.74
N ILE A 360 -4.19 4.45 -2.97
CA ILE A 360 -5.17 5.43 -3.44
C ILE A 360 -4.95 6.71 -2.64
N GLU A 361 -4.93 7.83 -3.34
CA GLU A 361 -4.76 9.15 -2.78
C GLU A 361 -5.75 10.10 -3.45
N TRP A 362 -6.52 10.80 -2.63
CA TRP A 362 -7.30 11.96 -3.06
C TRP A 362 -6.66 13.20 -2.48
N VAL A 363 -6.32 14.17 -3.31
CA VAL A 363 -5.88 15.50 -2.90
C VAL A 363 -6.97 16.48 -3.30
N ILE A 364 -7.56 17.18 -2.33
CA ILE A 364 -8.54 18.24 -2.55
C ILE A 364 -7.91 19.55 -2.10
N GLU A 365 -7.75 20.47 -3.05
CA GLU A 365 -7.29 21.83 -2.84
C GLU A 365 -8.51 22.78 -2.76
N ASP A 366 -8.32 23.92 -2.11
CA ASP A 366 -9.34 24.95 -1.91
C ASP A 366 -10.63 24.39 -1.26
N TYR A 367 -10.46 23.48 -0.30
CA TYR A 367 -11.58 22.93 0.46
C TYR A 367 -12.32 24.07 1.18
N GLY A 368 -13.66 24.09 1.10
CA GLY A 368 -14.49 25.04 1.84
C GLY A 368 -14.55 26.48 1.31
N GLN A 369 -14.08 26.77 0.09
CA GLN A 369 -14.42 28.05 -0.55
C GLN A 369 -15.83 28.01 -1.13
N GLU A 370 -16.77 28.78 -0.56
CA GLU A 370 -17.96 29.21 -1.28
C GLU A 370 -17.48 30.01 -2.49
N ARG A 371 -17.83 29.60 -3.72
CA ARG A 371 -17.64 30.47 -4.87
C ARG A 371 -18.47 31.72 -4.62
N ASN A 372 -17.84 32.89 -4.58
CA ASN A 372 -18.54 34.11 -4.90
C ASN A 372 -19.17 33.91 -6.29
N GLU A 373 -20.49 33.95 -6.39
CA GLU A 373 -21.25 33.81 -7.64
C GLU A 373 -21.07 34.99 -8.61
N ASP A 374 -19.99 35.78 -8.45
CA ASP A 374 -19.68 36.92 -9.29
C ASP A 374 -18.36 36.67 -10.05
N ASN A 375 -18.46 35.94 -11.17
CA ASN A 375 -17.64 36.18 -12.38
C ASN A 375 -18.20 35.49 -13.62
#